data_AF-W8YYS2-F1
#
_entry.id   AF-W8YYS2-F1
#
_cell.length_a   1.000
_cell.length_b   1.000
_cell.length_c   1.000
_cell.angle_alpha   90.00
_cell.angle_beta   90.00
_cell.angle_gamma   90.00
#
_symmetry.space_group_name_H-M   'P 1'
#
loop_
_entity.id
_entity.type
_entity.pdbx_description
1 polymer ?
#
loop_
_entity_poly.entity_id
_entity_poly.type
_entity_poly.pdbx_seq_one_letter_code
_entity_poly.pdbx_strand_id
1 'polypeptide(L)' 'MCPKTYEMAYRAIQEYIQFYNTERFQEKLHGLSPIEYREKAMA' A
#
# COMPACT_ATOMS: atom_id res chain seq x y z
N MET A 1 -0.53 -6.78 16.55
CA MET A 1 0.44 -6.33 17.58
C MET A 1 0.35 -4.82 17.63
N CYS A 2 0.00 -4.21 18.76
CA CYS A 2 -0.05 -2.74 18.86
C CYS A 2 1.37 -2.19 19.05
N PRO A 3 1.81 -1.19 18.25
CA PRO A 3 3.12 -0.58 18.42
C PRO A 3 3.27 0.05 19.81
N LYS A 4 4.46 -0.07 20.39
CA LYS A 4 4.74 0.34 21.79
C LYS A 4 5.56 1.62 21.89
N THR A 5 6.14 2.08 20.78
CA THR A 5 6.85 3.35 20.68
C THR A 5 6.38 4.11 19.46
N TYR A 6 6.70 5.41 19.43
CA TYR A 6 6.44 6.26 18.28
C TYR A 6 7.15 5.74 17.02
N GLU A 7 8.40 5.33 17.13
CA GLU A 7 9.21 4.83 16.01
C GLU A 7 8.60 3.55 15.42
N MET A 8 8.11 2.65 16.27
CA MET A 8 7.41 1.45 15.82
C MET A 8 6.12 1.78 15.09
N ALA A 9 5.33 2.73 15.61
CA ALA A 9 4.09 3.17 14.97
C ALA A 9 4.37 3.82 13.60
N TYR A 10 5.38 4.69 13.55
CA TYR A 10 5.82 5.33 12.33
C TYR A 10 6.23 4.31 11.25
N ARG A 11 7.07 3.34 11.62
CA ARG A 11 7.49 2.26 10.70
C ARG A 11 6.31 1.43 10.22
N ALA A 12 5.42 1.03 11.12
CA ALA A 12 4.23 0.26 10.75
C ALA A 12 3.33 1.01 9.76
N ILE A 13 3.20 2.34 9.90
CA ILE A 13 2.46 3.18 8.95
C ILE A 13 3.18 3.21 7.59
N GLN A 14 4.50 3.40 7.56
CA GLN A 14 5.28 3.41 6.32
C GLN A 14 5.20 2.08 5.57
N GLU A 15 5.36 0.97 6.28
CA GLU A 15 5.23 -0.39 5.74
C GLU A 15 3.83 -0.62 5.17
N TYR A 16 2.78 -0.18 5.90
CA TYR A 16 1.41 -0.29 5.42
C TYR A 16 1.17 0.53 4.15
N ILE A 17 1.70 1.76 4.07
CA ILE A 17 1.58 2.61 2.87
C ILE A 17 2.26 1.94 1.67
N GLN A 18 3.45 1.38 1.86
CA GLN A 18 4.17 0.67 0.80
C GLN A 18 3.37 -0.54 0.32
N PHE A 19 2.99 -1.43 1.23
CA PHE A 19 2.16 -2.59 0.93
C PHE A 19 0.88 -2.18 0.19
N TYR A 20 0.18 -1.16 0.67
CA TYR A 20 -1.05 -0.70 0.05
C TYR A 20 -0.83 -0.27 -1.41
N ASN A 21 0.24 0.48 -1.67
CA ASN A 21 0.48 1.06 -2.97
C ASN A 21 1.01 0.07 -4.01
N THR A 22 1.82 -0.92 -3.60
CA THR A 22 2.56 -1.77 -4.54
C THR A 22 2.19 -3.25 -4.49
N GLU A 23 1.71 -3.75 -3.36
CA GLU A 23 1.54 -5.19 -3.14
C GLU A 23 0.09 -5.60 -2.90
N ARG A 24 -0.78 -4.65 -2.56
CA ARG A 24 -2.18 -4.91 -2.26
C ARG A 24 -2.90 -5.44 -3.50
N PHE A 25 -3.24 -6.73 -3.47
CA PHE A 25 -4.13 -7.33 -4.44
C PHE A 25 -5.54 -6.76 -4.31
N GLN A 26 -6.08 -6.25 -5.41
CA GLN A 26 -7.46 -5.83 -5.52
C GLN A 26 -8.08 -6.47 -6.76
N GLU A 27 -9.05 -7.38 -6.58
CA GLU A 27 -9.72 -8.07 -7.69
C GLU A 27 -10.33 -7.09 -8.70
N LYS A 28 -10.80 -5.92 -8.22
CA LYS A 28 -11.37 -4.86 -9.04
C LYS A 28 -10.36 -4.15 -9.95
N LEU A 29 -9.06 -4.27 -9.67
CA LEU A 29 -7.99 -3.64 -10.45
C LEU A 29 -7.36 -4.59 -11.47
N HIS A 30 -8.02 -5.73 -11.77
CA HIS A 30 -7.52 -6.72 -12.73
C HIS A 30 -6.10 -7.23 -12.42
N GLY A 31 -5.76 -7.34 -11.13
CA GLY A 31 -4.44 -7.79 -10.67
C GLY A 31 -3.37 -6.70 -10.66
N LEU A 32 -3.69 -5.45 -11.00
CA LEU A 32 -2.78 -4.31 -10.88
C LEU A 32 -2.74 -3.82 -9.42
N SER A 33 -1.56 -3.38 -8.99
CA SER A 33 -1.43 -2.60 -7.77
C SER A 33 -2.11 -1.23 -7.90
N PRO A 34 -2.46 -0.56 -6.79
CA PRO A 34 -3.09 0.76 -6.87
C PRO A 34 -2.28 1.82 -7.63
N ILE A 35 -0.95 1.78 -7.62
CA ILE A 35 -0.12 2.69 -8.44
C ILE A 35 -0.26 2.35 -9.92
N GLU A 36 -0.05 1.09 -10.31
CA GLU A 36 -0.10 0.66 -11.71
C GLU A 36 -1.48 0.92 -12.33
N TYR A 37 -2.55 0.74 -11.55
CA TYR A 37 -3.89 1.08 -12.00
C TYR A 37 -4.05 2.58 -12.30
N ARG A 38 -3.52 3.45 -11.43
CA ARG A 38 -3.57 4.92 -11.65
C ARG A 38 -2.77 5.33 -12.87
N GLU A 39 -1.57 4.77 -13.06
CA GLU A 39 -0.74 5.03 -14.24
C GLU A 39 -1.46 4.62 -15.52
N LYS A 40 -2.08 3.43 -15.54
CA LYS A 40 -2.87 2.94 -16.68
C LYS A 40 -4.10 3.81 -16.96
N ALA A 41 -4.72 4.40 -15.94
CA ALA A 41 -5.89 5.27 -16.12
C ALA A 41 -5.54 6.68 -16.66
N MET A 42 -4.28 7.09 -16.56
CA MET A 42 -3.78 8.37 -17.08
C MET A 42 -3.18 8.27 -18.49
N ALA A 43 -3.00 7.05 -19.00
CA ALA A 43 -2.52 6.76 -20.35
C ALA A 43 -3.67 6.66 -21.37
#